data_AF-A0A9D1QI62-F1
#
_entry.id   AF-A0A9D1QI62-F1
#
_cell.length_a   1.000
_cell.length_b   1.000
_cell.length_c   1.000
_cell.angle_alpha   90.00
_cell.angle_beta   90.00
_cell.angle_gamma   90.00
#
_symmetry.space_group_name_H-M   'P 1'
#
loop_
_entity.id
_entity.type
_entity.pdbx_description
1 polymer ?
#
loop_
_entity_poly.entity_id
_entity_poly.type
_entity_poly.pdbx_seq_one_letter_code
_entity_poly.pdbx_strand_id
1 'polypeptide(L)'
;MEDRTFRNAMGRFATGVTVITVNEGGETHGMTANAFMSVSLDPKLVLISIDNRANMLDKLKTADSFGISMLTEEQKYLSKHFAKQEAFEGEISFDVIDEVPVLRDSLTALVCKNYQQIPAGDHTLILGQVEEILFEEGEPLTFFKGQYGGIRSDAR
;
A
#
# COMPACT_ATOMS: atom_id res chain seq x y z
N MET A 1 -10.09 -20.38 17.72
CA MET A 1 -8.63 -20.10 17.62
C MET A 1 -8.41 -18.74 18.23
N GLU A 2 -7.35 -18.52 19.02
CA GLU A 2 -7.07 -17.18 19.57
C GLU A 2 -6.58 -16.22 18.48
N ASP A 3 -7.02 -14.96 18.52
CA ASP A 3 -6.62 -13.94 17.56
C ASP A 3 -5.10 -13.77 17.46
N ARG A 4 -4.40 -13.88 18.59
CA ARG A 4 -2.94 -13.78 18.64
C ARG A 4 -2.28 -14.93 17.87
N THR A 5 -2.83 -16.15 17.94
CA THR A 5 -2.32 -17.29 17.17
C THR A 5 -2.46 -17.05 15.68
N PHE A 6 -3.62 -16.56 15.23
CA PHE A 6 -3.84 -16.24 13.82
C PHE A 6 -2.90 -15.12 13.34
N ARG A 7 -2.81 -13.99 14.06
CA ARG A 7 -1.90 -12.88 13.72
C ARG A 7 -0.43 -13.32 13.67
N ASN A 8 0.00 -14.13 14.64
CA ASN A 8 1.37 -14.66 14.65
C ASN A 8 1.65 -15.58 13.47
N ALA A 9 0.66 -16.36 13.01
CA ALA A 9 0.79 -17.19 11.83
C ALA A 9 0.87 -16.33 10.55
N MET A 10 -0.02 -15.35 10.39
CA MET A 10 -0.04 -14.45 9.23
C MET A 10 1.24 -13.61 9.12
N GLY A 11 1.80 -13.16 10.25
CA GLY A 11 3.08 -12.46 10.27
C GLY A 11 4.27 -13.30 9.80
N ARG A 12 4.13 -14.61 9.58
CA ARG A 12 5.20 -15.44 9.00
C ARG A 12 5.24 -15.40 7.47
N PHE A 13 4.24 -14.80 6.81
CA PHE A 13 4.31 -14.53 5.38
C PHE A 13 5.00 -13.17 5.20
N ALA A 14 6.22 -13.18 4.68
CA ALA A 14 6.97 -11.96 4.42
C ALA A 14 6.36 -11.20 3.24
N THR A 15 6.28 -9.88 3.36
CA THR A 15 5.74 -9.00 2.32
C THR A 15 6.66 -7.81 2.10
N GLY A 16 6.50 -7.14 0.96
CA GLY A 16 6.87 -5.73 0.87
C GLY A 16 5.95 -4.86 1.74
N VAL A 17 6.19 -3.56 1.74
CA VAL A 17 5.34 -2.57 2.39
C VAL A 17 4.86 -1.57 1.36
N THR A 18 3.57 -1.24 1.40
CA THR A 18 2.97 -0.25 0.50
C THR A 18 2.34 0.88 1.28
N VAL A 19 2.20 2.04 0.63
CA VAL A 19 1.30 3.11 1.05
C VAL A 19 0.24 3.29 -0.02
N ILE A 20 -1.01 3.24 0.39
CA ILE A 20 -2.16 3.56 -0.46
C ILE A 20 -2.45 5.04 -0.30
N THR A 21 -2.70 5.74 -1.40
CA THR A 21 -2.95 7.17 -1.44
C THR A 21 -4.23 7.51 -2.18
N VAL A 22 -4.97 8.50 -1.68
CA VAL A 22 -6.18 9.03 -2.32
C VAL A 22 -6.13 10.54 -2.25
N ASN A 23 -6.53 11.21 -3.34
CA ASN A 23 -6.80 12.64 -3.35
C ASN A 23 -8.28 12.86 -3.02
N GLU A 24 -8.55 13.64 -1.98
CA GLU A 24 -9.90 14.08 -1.64
C GLU A 24 -9.92 15.61 -1.59
N GLY A 25 -10.46 16.25 -2.62
CA GLY A 25 -10.60 17.71 -2.66
C GLY A 25 -9.28 18.49 -2.62
N GLY A 26 -8.20 17.91 -3.16
CA GLY A 26 -6.85 18.48 -3.14
C GLY A 26 -6.02 18.10 -1.91
N GLU A 27 -6.61 17.41 -0.93
CA GLU A 27 -5.87 16.85 0.21
C GLU A 27 -5.45 15.40 -0.09
N THR A 28 -4.17 15.10 0.13
CA THR A 28 -3.66 13.74 -0.02
C THR A 28 -3.80 12.99 1.30
N HIS A 29 -4.51 11.86 1.26
CA HIS A 29 -4.60 10.92 2.37
C HIS A 29 -3.78 9.68 2.05
N GLY A 30 -3.05 9.17 3.04
CA GLY A 30 -2.25 7.96 2.89
C GLY A 30 -2.53 6.93 4.00
N MET A 31 -2.33 5.66 3.69
CA MET A 31 -2.40 4.56 4.65
C MET A 31 -1.38 3.47 4.30
N THR A 32 -0.58 3.08 5.28
CA THR A 32 0.32 1.93 5.14
C THR A 32 -0.49 0.64 5.08
N ALA A 33 -0.19 -0.21 4.11
CA ALA A 33 -0.74 -1.55 3.99
C ALA A 33 0.33 -2.53 3.51
N ASN A 34 0.19 -3.78 3.91
CA ASN A 34 0.97 -4.88 3.35
C ASN A 34 0.10 -6.06 2.88
N ALA A 35 -1.21 -5.93 2.98
CA ALA A 35 -2.19 -6.85 2.40
C ALA A 35 -2.48 -6.47 0.94
N PHE A 36 -1.43 -6.51 0.13
CA PHE A 36 -1.44 -6.20 -1.31
C PHE A 36 -1.10 -7.46 -2.11
N MET A 37 -1.72 -7.62 -3.29
CA MET A 37 -1.34 -8.65 -4.24
C MET A 37 -1.68 -8.27 -5.69
N SER A 38 -0.90 -8.80 -6.63
CA SER A 38 -1.30 -8.86 -8.04
C SER A 38 -2.38 -9.94 -8.23
N VAL A 39 -3.36 -9.67 -9.10
CA VAL A 39 -4.53 -10.52 -9.30
C VAL A 39 -4.65 -11.01 -10.74
N SER A 40 -4.51 -10.12 -11.72
CA SER A 40 -4.77 -10.43 -13.13
C SER A 40 -3.82 -9.67 -14.06
N LEU A 41 -3.54 -10.26 -15.22
CA LEU A 41 -2.77 -9.63 -16.30
C LEU A 41 -3.67 -9.01 -17.39
N ASP A 42 -4.88 -9.54 -17.62
CA ASP A 42 -5.84 -9.00 -18.59
C ASP A 42 -7.30 -9.13 -18.07
N PRO A 43 -7.92 -8.02 -17.60
CA PRO A 43 -7.29 -6.71 -17.39
C PRO A 43 -6.22 -6.75 -16.29
N LYS A 44 -5.35 -5.75 -16.24
CA LYS A 44 -4.27 -5.62 -15.23
C LYS A 44 -4.89 -5.26 -13.88
N LEU A 45 -5.03 -6.23 -12.99
CA LEU A 45 -5.68 -6.02 -11.70
C LEU A 45 -4.73 -6.29 -10.54
N VAL A 46 -4.83 -5.42 -9.53
CA VAL A 46 -4.24 -5.61 -8.20
C VAL A 46 -5.34 -5.56 -7.14
N LEU A 47 -5.03 -6.00 -5.93
CA LEU A 47 -5.92 -5.98 -4.78
C LEU A 47 -5.20 -5.43 -3.55
N ILE A 48 -5.94 -4.65 -2.76
CA ILE A 48 -5.61 -4.27 -1.39
C ILE A 48 -6.74 -4.68 -0.45
N SER A 49 -6.41 -5.17 0.74
CA SER A 49 -7.39 -5.49 1.79
C SER A 49 -7.37 -4.42 2.88
N ILE A 50 -8.53 -3.82 3.18
CA ILE A 50 -8.65 -2.67 4.08
C ILE A 50 -9.57 -3.02 5.25
N ASP A 51 -9.11 -2.82 6.48
CA ASP A 51 -9.94 -3.00 7.69
C ASP A 51 -11.17 -2.08 7.62
N ASN A 52 -12.34 -2.63 7.91
CA ASN A 52 -13.61 -1.89 7.83
C ASN A 52 -13.69 -0.67 8.77
N ARG A 53 -12.77 -0.55 9.74
CA ARG A 53 -12.65 0.59 10.67
C ARG A 53 -11.63 1.63 10.21
N ALA A 54 -10.88 1.38 9.13
CA ALA A 54 -9.91 2.33 8.62
C ALA A 54 -10.61 3.48 7.89
N ASN A 55 -10.31 4.73 8.27
CA ASN A 55 -10.83 5.91 7.56
C ASN A 55 -10.51 5.90 6.05
N MET A 56 -9.44 5.20 5.65
CA MET A 56 -9.07 5.04 4.24
C MET A 56 -10.14 4.28 3.45
N LEU A 57 -10.89 3.36 4.07
CA LEU A 57 -11.95 2.63 3.37
C LEU A 57 -13.05 3.57 2.89
N ASP A 58 -13.44 4.55 3.70
CA ASP A 58 -14.49 5.50 3.31
C ASP A 58 -14.06 6.39 2.14
N LYS A 59 -12.76 6.74 2.09
CA LYS A 59 -12.16 7.47 0.96
C LYS A 59 -12.09 6.62 -0.30
N LEU A 60 -11.66 5.36 -0.17
CA LEU A 60 -11.60 4.41 -1.29
C LEU A 60 -12.99 4.01 -1.80
N LYS A 61 -14.05 4.08 -0.98
CA LYS A 61 -15.42 3.82 -1.41
C LYS A 61 -15.93 4.85 -2.41
N THR A 62 -15.53 6.11 -2.26
CA THR A 62 -16.01 7.25 -3.05
C THR A 62 -15.01 7.70 -4.12
N ALA A 63 -13.74 7.35 -4.00
CA ALA A 63 -12.71 7.71 -4.98
C ALA A 63 -12.82 6.87 -6.25
N ASP A 64 -12.76 7.55 -7.40
CA ASP A 64 -12.69 6.92 -8.72
C ASP A 64 -11.33 6.25 -8.97
N SER A 65 -10.25 6.82 -8.41
CA SER A 65 -8.87 6.36 -8.56
C SER A 65 -8.07 6.51 -7.27
N PHE A 66 -7.01 5.72 -7.14
CA PHE A 66 -6.11 5.70 -5.99
C PHE A 66 -4.71 5.28 -6.39
N GLY A 67 -3.72 5.68 -5.59
CA GLY A 67 -2.32 5.33 -5.76
C GLY A 67 -1.91 4.18 -4.85
N ILE A 68 -0.96 3.36 -5.28
CA ILE A 68 -0.25 2.40 -4.44
C ILE A 68 1.24 2.60 -4.66
N SER A 69 1.99 2.90 -3.61
CA SER A 69 3.45 3.04 -3.65
C SER A 69 4.12 1.94 -2.82
N MET A 70 4.91 1.09 -3.46
CA MET A 70 5.74 0.07 -2.83
C MET A 70 7.04 0.73 -2.34
N LEU A 71 7.30 0.62 -1.04
CA LEU A 71 8.34 1.42 -0.40
C LEU A 71 9.74 0.82 -0.56
N THR A 72 10.73 1.69 -0.69
CA THR A 72 12.15 1.33 -0.53
C THR A 72 12.54 1.21 0.94
N GLU A 73 13.65 0.55 1.26
CA GLU A 73 14.17 0.44 2.63
C GLU A 73 14.34 1.81 3.32
N GLU A 74 14.75 2.83 2.55
CA GLU A 74 14.95 4.20 3.02
C GLU A 74 13.63 4.87 3.44
N GLN A 75 12.50 4.44 2.88
CA GLN A 75 11.17 4.98 3.14
C GLN A 75 10.45 4.36 4.35
N LYS A 76 11.17 3.64 5.22
CA LYS A 76 10.62 3.11 6.49
C LYS A 76 9.90 4.18 7.33
N TYR A 77 10.37 5.41 7.30
CA TYR A 77 9.73 6.51 8.02
C TYR A 77 8.33 6.82 7.49
N LEU A 78 8.11 6.75 6.17
CA LEU A 78 6.79 6.92 5.55
C LEU A 78 5.85 5.79 5.94
N SER A 79 6.34 4.55 5.96
CA SER A 79 5.56 3.40 6.46
C SER A 79 5.03 3.65 7.88
N LYS A 80 5.87 4.14 8.79
CA LYS A 80 5.45 4.44 10.16
C LYS A 80 4.48 5.62 10.26
N HIS A 81 4.71 6.66 9.45
CA HIS A 81 3.84 7.82 9.36
C HIS A 81 2.43 7.42 8.94
N PHE A 82 2.29 6.75 7.79
CA PHE A 82 0.98 6.35 7.26
C PHE A 82 0.36 5.16 7.99
N ALA A 83 1.10 4.48 8.87
CA ALA A 83 0.57 3.52 9.84
C ALA A 83 0.10 4.19 11.15
N LYS A 84 0.26 5.52 11.28
CA LYS A 84 -0.02 6.30 12.50
C LYS A 84 0.75 5.80 13.73
N GLN A 85 1.95 5.25 13.52
CA GLN A 85 2.81 4.74 14.58
C GLN A 85 3.79 5.82 15.07
N GLU A 86 4.33 6.60 14.14
CA GLU A 86 5.31 7.65 14.41
C GLU A 86 5.14 8.73 13.35
N ALA A 87 4.78 9.94 13.77
CA ALA A 87 4.62 11.06 12.85
C ALA A 87 5.98 11.44 12.23
N PHE A 88 5.94 11.83 10.97
CA PHE A 88 7.08 12.40 10.26
C PHE A 88 6.78 13.87 10.07
N GLU A 89 7.65 14.72 10.60
CA GLU A 89 7.48 16.18 10.63
C GLU A 89 8.06 16.86 9.37
N GLY A 90 8.72 16.10 8.49
CA GLY A 90 9.27 16.61 7.25
C GLY A 90 8.23 16.68 6.12
N GLU A 91 8.63 17.29 5.01
CA GLU A 91 7.80 17.34 3.81
C GLU A 91 7.73 15.96 3.15
N ILE A 92 6.51 15.50 2.87
CA ILE A 92 6.27 14.26 2.12
C ILE A 92 6.08 14.66 0.66
N SER A 93 6.99 14.17 -0.21
CA SER A 93 6.94 14.43 -1.64
C SER A 93 6.05 13.42 -2.36
N PHE A 94 5.16 13.93 -3.20
CA PHE A 94 4.31 13.13 -4.08
C PHE A 94 4.55 13.52 -5.53
N ASP A 95 4.50 12.53 -6.41
CA ASP A 95 4.22 12.75 -7.82
C ASP A 95 2.72 12.61 -8.06
N VAL A 96 2.15 13.44 -8.93
CA VAL A 96 0.72 13.43 -9.22
C VAL A 96 0.53 13.08 -10.68
N ILE A 97 -0.10 11.93 -10.92
CA ILE A 97 -0.43 11.42 -12.25
C ILE A 97 -1.95 11.34 -12.33
N ASP A 98 -2.56 12.05 -13.28
CA ASP A 98 -4.02 12.11 -13.44
C ASP A 98 -4.77 12.36 -12.12
N GLU A 99 -4.30 13.38 -11.37
CA GLU A 99 -4.83 13.78 -10.06
C GLU A 99 -4.61 12.77 -8.92
N VAL A 100 -4.00 11.62 -9.20
CA VAL A 100 -3.68 10.58 -8.22
C VAL A 100 -2.26 10.79 -7.66
N PRO A 101 -2.12 11.10 -6.37
CA PRO A 101 -0.81 11.23 -5.73
C PRO A 101 -0.21 9.84 -5.51
N VAL A 102 1.07 9.69 -5.79
CA VAL A 102 1.90 8.54 -5.43
C VAL A 102 3.18 9.04 -4.76
N LEU A 103 3.75 8.26 -3.85
CA LEU A 103 4.98 8.66 -3.16
C LEU A 103 6.15 8.69 -4.15
N ARG A 104 6.83 9.83 -4.19
CA ARG A 104 8.07 10.01 -4.96
C ARG A 104 9.15 9.08 -4.41
N ASP A 105 10.04 8.61 -5.28
CA ASP A 105 11.17 7.71 -4.96
C ASP A 105 10.73 6.35 -4.36
N SER A 106 9.46 5.98 -4.54
CA SER A 106 8.99 4.63 -4.21
C SER A 106 9.49 3.63 -5.24
N LEU A 107 9.79 2.40 -4.79
CA LEU A 107 10.34 1.34 -5.65
C LEU A 107 9.45 1.08 -6.86
N THR A 108 8.13 1.13 -6.63
CA THR A 108 7.13 1.03 -7.69
C THR A 108 5.89 1.80 -7.26
N ALA A 109 5.35 2.62 -8.15
CA ALA A 109 4.08 3.29 -7.93
C ALA A 109 3.05 2.87 -8.99
N LEU A 110 1.82 2.61 -8.56
CA LEU A 110 0.70 2.23 -9.40
C LEU A 110 -0.40 3.28 -9.29
N VAL A 111 -0.89 3.75 -10.44
CA VAL A 111 -2.14 4.52 -10.52
C VAL A 111 -3.25 3.54 -10.87
N CYS A 112 -4.23 3.42 -10.00
CA CYS A 112 -5.30 2.45 -10.12
C CYS A 112 -6.65 3.13 -10.23
N LYS A 113 -7.48 2.69 -11.18
CA LYS A 113 -8.92 2.97 -11.17
C LYS A 113 -9.62 1.97 -10.23
N ASN A 114 -10.59 2.45 -9.46
CA ASN A 114 -11.44 1.60 -8.63
C ASN A 114 -12.26 0.65 -9.52
N TYR A 115 -12.01 -0.65 -9.38
CA TYR A 115 -12.60 -1.68 -10.25
C TYR A 115 -13.75 -2.41 -9.56
N GLN A 116 -13.51 -2.90 -8.34
CA GLN A 116 -14.52 -3.64 -7.57
C GLN A 116 -14.22 -3.60 -6.08
N GLN A 117 -15.26 -3.59 -5.26
CA GLN A 117 -15.16 -3.67 -3.80
C GLN A 117 -15.92 -4.88 -3.29
N ILE A 118 -15.27 -5.72 -2.48
CA ILE A 118 -15.81 -7.02 -2.06
C ILE A 118 -15.71 -7.13 -0.53
N PRO A 119 -16.84 -7.14 0.20
CA PRO A 119 -16.82 -7.40 1.64
C PRO A 119 -16.25 -8.78 1.95
N ALA A 120 -15.32 -8.85 2.90
CA ALA A 120 -14.61 -10.08 3.28
C ALA A 120 -14.36 -10.10 4.81
N GLY A 121 -15.43 -10.34 5.58
CA GLY A 121 -15.34 -10.38 7.05
C GLY A 121 -15.13 -8.98 7.63
N ASP A 122 -14.05 -8.81 8.40
CA ASP A 122 -13.67 -7.52 9.01
C ASP A 122 -12.89 -6.59 8.06
N HIS A 123 -12.65 -7.04 6.83
CA HIS A 123 -12.03 -6.25 5.77
C HIS A 123 -12.94 -6.11 4.54
N THR A 124 -12.61 -5.13 3.71
CA THR A 124 -13.12 -5.00 2.34
C THR A 124 -11.95 -5.11 1.37
N LEU A 125 -12.07 -5.98 0.38
CA LEU A 125 -11.10 -6.13 -0.70
C LEU A 125 -11.41 -5.07 -1.76
N ILE A 126 -10.42 -4.25 -2.09
CA ILE A 126 -10.52 -3.25 -3.15
C ILE A 126 -9.66 -3.75 -4.32
N LEU A 127 -10.30 -4.03 -5.44
CA LEU A 127 -9.62 -4.33 -6.70
C LEU A 127 -9.39 -3.01 -7.43
N GLY A 128 -8.14 -2.80 -7.86
CA GLY A 128 -7.73 -1.69 -8.71
C GLY A 128 -7.35 -2.18 -10.09
N GLN A 129 -7.86 -1.54 -11.13
CA GLN A 129 -7.33 -1.70 -12.48
C GLN A 129 -6.16 -0.74 -12.67
N VAL A 130 -4.99 -1.28 -12.99
CA VAL A 130 -3.76 -0.51 -13.14
C VAL A 130 -3.77 0.21 -14.49
N GLU A 131 -3.70 1.53 -14.45
CA GLU A 131 -3.67 2.40 -15.63
C GLU A 131 -2.25 2.89 -15.92
N GLU A 132 -1.49 3.28 -14.89
CA GLU A 132 -0.11 3.74 -15.03
C GLU A 132 0.82 3.07 -14.01
N ILE A 133 2.09 2.92 -14.38
CA ILE A 133 3.12 2.35 -13.50
C ILE A 133 4.42 3.16 -13.60
N LEU A 134 4.98 3.53 -12.45
CA LEU A 134 6.33 4.05 -12.31
C LEU A 134 7.21 3.04 -11.59
N PHE A 135 8.49 3.01 -11.92
CA PHE A 135 9.49 2.17 -11.29
C PHE A 135 10.76 2.96 -11.05
N GLU A 136 11.39 2.71 -9.90
CA GLU A 136 12.70 3.27 -9.55
C GLU A 136 13.66 2.13 -9.16
N GLU A 137 14.95 2.40 -9.19
CA GLU A 137 15.96 1.49 -8.66
C GLU A 137 16.01 1.58 -7.12
N GLY A 138 16.28 0.46 -6.46
CA GLY A 138 16.43 0.44 -5.00
C GLY A 138 16.12 -0.93 -4.39
N GLU A 139 16.30 -1.03 -3.08
CA GLU A 139 15.98 -2.23 -2.31
C GLU A 139 14.62 -2.08 -1.60
N PRO A 140 13.78 -3.14 -1.57
CA PRO A 140 12.43 -3.06 -1.02
C PRO A 140 12.44 -3.05 0.52
N LEU A 141 11.57 -2.23 1.11
CA LEU A 141 11.22 -2.38 2.52
C LEU A 141 10.38 -3.64 2.70
N THR A 142 10.83 -4.53 3.57
CA THR A 142 10.10 -5.76 3.89
C THR A 142 9.51 -5.73 5.30
N PHE A 143 8.47 -6.54 5.51
CA PHE A 143 7.86 -6.75 6.81
C PHE A 143 7.67 -8.24 7.08
N PHE A 144 8.20 -8.70 8.22
CA PHE A 144 8.16 -10.09 8.64
C PHE A 144 8.13 -10.20 10.16
N LYS A 145 7.21 -11.01 10.70
CA LYS A 145 7.00 -11.24 12.14
C LYS A 145 6.88 -9.95 12.96
N GLY A 146 6.24 -8.92 12.41
CA GLY A 146 6.06 -7.64 13.08
C GLY A 146 7.29 -6.73 13.05
N GLN A 147 8.30 -7.04 12.22
CA GLN A 147 9.55 -6.30 12.13
C GLN A 147 9.82 -5.87 10.69
N TYR A 148 10.38 -4.67 10.54
CA TYR A 148 10.91 -4.20 9.27
C TYR A 148 12.25 -4.87 8.96
N GLY A 149 12.53 -5.10 7.69
CA GLY A 149 13.80 -5.62 7.19
C GLY A 149 14.04 -5.27 5.73
N GLY A 150 15.04 -5.91 5.15
CA GLY A 150 15.43 -5.81 3.74
C GLY A 150 15.53 -7.18 3.07
N ILE A 151 15.73 -7.19 1.76
CA ILE A 151 16.06 -8.43 1.02
C ILE A 151 17.58 -8.53 0.89
N ARG A 152 18.13 -9.69 1.22
CA ARG A 152 19.51 -10.02 0.80
C ARG A 152 19.39 -10.77 -0.51
N SER A 153 19.96 -10.22 -1.57
CA SER A 153 20.13 -10.96 -2.81
C SER A 153 21.15 -12.08 -2.57
N ASP A 154 20.79 -13.31 -2.91
CA ASP A 154 21.80 -14.33 -3.16
C ASP A 154 22.54 -13.88 -4.42
N ALA A 155 23.87 -13.82 -4.34
CA ALA A 155 24.69 -13.53 -5.51
C ALA A 155 24.32 -14.53 -6.61
N ARG A 156 23.92 -14.01 -7.78
CA ARG A 156 23.61 -14.83 -8.95
C ARG A 156 24.79 -15.70 -9.37
#